data_AF-A0A117MET7-F1
#
_entry.id   AF-A0A117MET7-F1
#
_cell.length_a   1.000
_cell.length_b   1.000
_cell.length_c   1.000
_cell.angle_alpha   90.00
_cell.angle_beta   90.00
_cell.angle_gamma   90.00
#
_symmetry.space_group_name_H-M   'P 1'
#
loop_
_entity.id
_entity.type
_entity.pdbx_description
1 polymer ?
#
loop_
_entity_poly.entity_id
_entity_poly.type
_entity_poly.pdbx_seq_one_letter_code
_entity_poly.pdbx_strand_id
1 'polypeptide(L)'
;MMASTTDNVTLYHKGSDWVRAADLEVIVSNATATRKYRSDMFVLSPEKQVFDLGSSIVVPYQPGDRQVRLVMPRAVLFSGEVR
;
A
#
# COMPACT_ATOMS: atom_id res chain seq x y z
N MET A 1 -8.58 -17.05 24.40
CA MET A 1 -9.05 -15.77 23.82
C MET A 1 -7.91 -15.19 23.00
N MET A 2 -7.99 -15.29 21.68
CA MET A 2 -7.07 -14.62 20.76
C MET A 2 -7.94 -13.91 19.73
N ALA A 3 -7.97 -12.59 19.77
CA ALA A 3 -8.59 -11.78 18.74
C ALA A 3 -7.45 -11.00 18.08
N SER A 4 -7.12 -11.32 16.84
CA SER A 4 -6.33 -10.46 15.94
C SER A 4 -6.38 -11.05 14.52
N THR A 5 -7.43 -10.74 13.77
CA THR A 5 -7.31 -10.69 12.31
C THR A 5 -7.17 -9.22 11.95
N THR A 6 -5.93 -8.75 11.87
CA THR A 6 -5.65 -7.49 11.18
C THR A 6 -5.87 -7.77 9.71
N ASP A 7 -7.02 -7.33 9.20
CA ASP A 7 -7.25 -7.26 7.77
C ASP A 7 -6.14 -6.42 7.13
N ASN A 8 -5.67 -6.82 5.96
CA ASN A 8 -4.59 -6.12 5.24
C ASN A 8 -5.06 -5.74 3.85
N VAL A 9 -4.53 -4.63 3.33
CA VAL A 9 -4.61 -4.30 1.90
C VAL A 9 -3.33 -4.76 1.23
N THR A 10 -3.47 -5.52 0.16
CA THR A 10 -2.35 -5.95 -0.68
C THR A 10 -2.41 -5.29 -2.05
N LEU A 11 -1.34 -4.58 -2.42
CA LEU A 11 -1.17 -3.92 -3.70
C LEU A 11 -0.18 -4.73 -4.54
N TYR A 12 -0.61 -5.20 -5.71
CA TYR A 12 0.23 -5.96 -6.63
C TYR A 12 0.72 -5.08 -7.78
N HIS A 13 2.00 -5.19 -8.12
CA HIS A 13 2.54 -4.53 -9.30
C HIS A 13 1.94 -5.13 -10.58
N LYS A 14 1.70 -4.29 -11.61
CA LYS A 14 1.00 -4.68 -12.85
C LYS A 14 1.91 -4.90 -14.07
N GLY A 15 3.23 -4.85 -13.91
CA GLY A 15 4.18 -5.26 -14.96
C GLY A 15 4.59 -4.18 -15.96
N SER A 16 4.49 -2.90 -15.59
CA SER A 16 5.12 -1.80 -16.34
C SER A 16 6.54 -1.58 -15.79
N ASP A 17 6.88 -0.37 -15.39
CA ASP A 17 8.21 -0.03 -14.87
C ASP A 17 8.37 -0.35 -13.39
N TRP A 18 9.61 -0.59 -12.99
CA TRP A 18 9.98 -0.72 -11.59
C TRP A 18 10.08 0.67 -10.94
N VAL A 19 9.78 0.74 -9.64
CA VAL A 19 9.89 1.97 -8.84
C VAL A 19 10.70 1.68 -7.59
N ARG A 20 11.52 2.62 -7.12
CA ARG A 20 12.24 2.44 -5.84
C ARG A 20 11.25 2.42 -4.69
N ALA A 21 11.38 1.44 -3.81
CA ALA A 21 10.49 1.30 -2.65
C ALA A 21 10.55 2.53 -1.73
N ALA A 22 11.74 3.14 -1.58
CA ALA A 22 11.96 4.35 -0.77
C ALA A 22 11.19 5.58 -1.28
N ASP A 23 10.79 5.60 -2.55
CA ASP A 23 10.03 6.69 -3.16
C ASP A 23 8.51 6.45 -3.08
N LEU A 24 8.07 5.32 -2.53
CA LEU A 24 6.66 4.96 -2.45
C LEU A 24 6.02 5.36 -1.13
N GLU A 25 4.78 5.83 -1.22
CA GLU A 25 3.90 6.02 -0.08
C GLU A 25 2.54 5.37 -0.40
N VAL A 26 2.03 4.56 0.52
CA VAL A 26 0.66 4.06 0.46
C VAL A 26 -0.22 4.98 1.30
N ILE A 27 -1.24 5.55 0.68
CA ILE A 27 -2.21 6.42 1.34
C ILE A 27 -3.52 5.66 1.46
N VAL A 28 -4.00 5.48 2.69
CA VAL A 28 -5.29 4.88 2.99
C VAL A 28 -6.17 5.93 3.65
N SER A 29 -7.36 6.15 3.10
CA SER A 29 -8.26 7.19 3.60
C SER A 29 -9.70 6.72 3.71
N ASN A 30 -10.41 7.33 4.64
CA ASN A 30 -11.85 7.23 4.79
C ASN A 30 -12.48 8.64 4.76
N ALA A 31 -13.75 8.77 5.18
CA ALA A 31 -14.47 10.04 5.13
C ALA A 31 -13.90 11.13 6.07
N THR A 32 -13.14 10.75 7.10
CA THR A 32 -12.72 11.66 8.18
C THR A 32 -11.21 11.67 8.43
N ALA A 33 -10.47 10.69 7.94
CA ALA A 33 -9.05 10.49 8.23
C ALA A 33 -8.26 9.98 7.04
N THR A 34 -6.97 10.28 7.04
CA THR A 34 -5.97 9.79 6.07
C THR A 34 -4.76 9.25 6.82
N ARG A 35 -4.29 8.07 6.42
CA ARG A 35 -3.08 7.41 6.93
C ARG A 35 -2.10 7.19 5.79
N LYS A 36 -0.82 7.29 6.12
CA LYS A 36 0.28 7.22 5.16
C LYS A 36 1.28 6.18 5.65
N TYR A 37 1.66 5.26 4.77
CA TYR A 37 2.66 4.24 5.02
C TYR A 37 3.81 4.47 4.05
N ARG A 38 4.96 4.87 4.59
CA ARG A 38 6.21 4.99 3.84
C ARG A 38 6.94 3.65 3.81
N SER A 39 8.08 3.59 3.12
CA SER A 39 8.85 2.36 2.92
C SER A 39 9.25 1.62 4.20
N ASP A 40 9.32 2.31 5.33
CA ASP A 40 9.60 1.76 6.66
C ASP A 40 8.35 1.28 7.41
N MET A 41 7.15 1.54 6.87
CA MET A 41 5.85 1.26 7.50
C MET A 41 4.98 0.29 6.71
N PHE A 42 5.45 -0.21 5.57
CA PHE A 42 4.77 -1.24 4.79
C PHE A 42 5.69 -2.44 4.57
N VAL A 43 5.08 -3.60 4.31
CA VAL A 43 5.84 -4.80 3.94
C VAL A 43 5.91 -4.89 2.42
N LEU A 44 7.13 -4.93 1.88
CA LEU A 44 7.37 -5.25 0.47
C LEU A 44 7.77 -6.72 0.36
N SER A 45 7.03 -7.49 -0.44
CA SER A 45 7.27 -8.92 -0.67
C SER A 45 7.48 -9.20 -2.16
N PRO A 46 8.55 -9.91 -2.57
CA PRO A 46 9.68 -10.31 -1.75
C PRO A 46 10.47 -9.08 -1.22
N GLU A 47 11.25 -9.26 -0.16
CA GLU A 47 12.04 -8.17 0.41
C GLU A 47 13.11 -7.70 -0.60
N LYS A 48 13.00 -6.46 -1.07
CA LYS A 48 13.94 -5.84 -2.01
C LYS A 48 13.80 -4.32 -2.01
N GLN A 49 14.63 -3.65 -2.81
CA GLN A 49 14.69 -2.18 -2.87
C GLN A 49 13.76 -1.56 -3.92
N VAL A 50 13.09 -2.37 -4.72
CA VAL A 50 12.24 -1.92 -5.84
C VAL A 50 10.88 -2.61 -5.82
N PHE A 51 9.84 -1.91 -6.25
CA PHE A 51 8.52 -2.44 -6.52
C PHE A 51 8.39 -2.65 -8.03
N ASP A 52 8.40 -3.91 -8.45
CA ASP A 52 8.36 -4.35 -9.85
C ASP A 52 7.42 -5.56 -10.03
N LEU A 53 7.38 -6.14 -11.24
CA LEU A 53 6.59 -7.33 -11.53
C LEU A 53 6.86 -8.50 -10.56
N GLY A 54 5.79 -9.01 -9.95
CA GLY A 54 5.84 -10.09 -8.96
C GLY A 54 6.01 -9.59 -7.52
N SER A 55 6.14 -8.28 -7.32
CA SER A 55 6.16 -7.65 -6.01
C SER A 55 4.74 -7.35 -5.50
N SER A 56 4.58 -7.37 -4.18
CA SER A 56 3.40 -6.85 -3.49
C SER A 56 3.78 -5.95 -2.31
N ILE A 57 2.95 -4.94 -2.07
CA ILE A 57 3.02 -4.09 -0.86
C ILE A 57 1.83 -4.44 0.02
N VAL A 58 2.08 -4.68 1.30
CA VAL A 58 1.05 -5.00 2.29
C VAL A 58 1.03 -3.92 3.36
N VAL A 59 -0.17 -3.38 3.63
CA VAL A 59 -0.42 -2.41 4.71
C VAL A 59 -1.62 -2.82 5.56
N PRO A 60 -1.65 -2.46 6.86
CA PRO A 60 -2.82 -2.71 7.70
C PRO A 60 -4.07 -1.99 7.19
N TYR A 61 -5.16 -2.76 7.05
CA TYR A 61 -6.52 -2.23 6.84
C TYR A 61 -7.16 -1.93 8.20
N GLN A 62 -8.03 -0.92 8.24
CA GLN A 62 -8.95 -0.71 9.35
C GLN A 62 -10.40 -0.67 8.84
N PRO A 63 -11.36 -1.21 9.62
CA PRO A 63 -12.77 -1.08 9.30
C PRO A 63 -13.16 0.37 9.03
N GLY A 64 -13.77 0.61 7.87
CA GLY A 64 -14.20 1.94 7.44
C GLY A 64 -13.23 2.65 6.50
N ASP A 65 -12.06 2.06 6.20
CA ASP A 65 -11.25 2.51 5.06
C ASP A 65 -12.03 2.39 3.76
N ARG A 66 -11.91 3.40 2.90
CA ARG A 66 -12.68 3.48 1.65
C ARG A 66 -11.81 3.58 0.43
N GLN A 67 -10.64 4.19 0.53
CA GLN A 67 -9.78 4.44 -0.60
C GLN A 67 -8.33 4.09 -0.25
N VAL A 68 -7.65 3.46 -1.20
CA VAL A 68 -6.21 3.18 -1.14
C VAL A 68 -5.56 3.75 -2.39
N ARG A 69 -4.43 4.43 -2.21
CA ARG A 69 -3.61 4.98 -3.28
C ARG A 69 -2.16 4.58 -3.08
N LEU A 70 -1.50 4.18 -4.16
CA LEU A 70 -0.04 4.06 -4.21
C LEU A 70 0.49 5.29 -4.94
N VAL A 71 1.36 6.04 -4.29
CA VAL A 71 1.88 7.29 -4.85
C VAL A 71 3.41 7.33 -4.83
N MET A 72 3.94 8.08 -5.79
CA MET A 72 5.29 8.63 -5.81
C MET A 72 5.20 10.14 -5.50
N PRO A 73 6.31 10.86 -5.23
CA PRO A 73 6.27 12.28 -4.88
C PRO A 73 5.54 13.16 -5.89
N ARG A 74 5.43 12.74 -7.16
CA ARG A 74 4.84 13.51 -8.26
C ARG A 74 3.75 12.78 -9.06
N ALA A 75 3.38 11.55 -8.69
CA ALA A 75 2.43 10.76 -9.48
C ALA A 75 1.65 9.77 -8.61
N VAL A 76 0.43 9.47 -9.03
CA VAL A 76 -0.37 8.37 -8.48
C VAL A 76 -0.16 7.15 -9.39
N LEU A 77 0.39 6.08 -8.84
CA LEU A 77 0.59 4.82 -9.56
C LEU A 77 -0.68 3.98 -9.56
N PHE A 78 -1.42 4.02 -8.46
CA PHE A 78 -2.67 3.28 -8.28
C PHE A 78 -3.64 4.05 -7.39
N SER A 79 -4.94 3.90 -7.67
CA SER A 79 -6.02 4.38 -6.82
C SER A 79 -7.19 3.40 -6.94
N GLY A 80 -7.75 2.97 -5.81
CA GLY A 80 -8.90 2.07 -5.78
C GLY A 80 -9.73 2.25 -4.52
N GLU A 81 -10.98 1.80 -4.59
CA GLU A 81 -11.84 1.67 -3.41
C GLU A 81 -11.54 0.36 -2.68
N VAL A 82 -11.62 0.38 -1.35
CA VAL A 82 -11.67 -0.83 -0.51
C VAL A 82 -13.12 -1.03 -0.12
N ARG A 83 -13.64 -2.24 -0.34
CA ARG A 83 -15.03 -2.63 -0.04
C ARG A 83 -15.05 -3.85 0.84
#